data_AF-A0A9W8RKK6-F1
#
_entry.id   AF-A0A9W8RKK6-F1
#
_cell.length_a   1.000
_cell.length_b   1.000
_cell.length_c   1.000
_cell.angle_alpha   90.00
_cell.angle_beta   90.00
_cell.angle_gamma   90.00
#
_symmetry.space_group_name_H-M   'P 1'
#
loop_
_entity.id
_entity.type
_entity.pdbx_description
1 polymer ?
#
loop_
_entity_poly.entity_id
_entity_poly.type
_entity_poly.pdbx_seq_one_letter_code
_entity_poly.pdbx_strand_id
1 'polypeptide(L)'
;MAILMGSDGVMVEGALFGNTTATGVEAGGRSGTDLSFHFTDLYIAYEGTYYIRVDVYKAPGHDYNAATLSAEVNSNQIVVTEG
;
A
#
# COMPACT_ATOMS: atom_id res chain seq x y z
N MET A 1 2.34 3.07 -3.14
CA MET A 1 1.26 3.90 -2.58
C MET A 1 0.17 2.98 -2.07
N ALA A 2 -0.27 3.14 -0.83
CA ALA A 2 -1.36 2.39 -0.23
C ALA A 2 -2.70 3.08 -0.53
N ILE A 3 -3.67 2.30 -0.95
CA ILE A 3 -5.03 2.73 -1.29
C ILE A 3 -6.00 1.81 -0.56
N LEU A 4 -7.03 2.40 0.06
CA LEU A 4 -8.08 1.62 0.69
C LEU A 4 -9.13 1.25 -0.34
N MET A 5 -9.45 -0.04 -0.38
CA MET A 5 -10.42 -0.62 -1.28
C MET A 5 -11.56 -1.23 -0.47
N GLY A 6 -12.78 -0.99 -0.92
CA GLY A 6 -13.98 -1.62 -0.40
C GLY A 6 -14.04 -3.09 -0.81
N SER A 7 -14.82 -3.88 -0.06
CA SER A 7 -15.08 -5.30 -0.39
C SER A 7 -15.67 -5.53 -1.79
N ASP A 8 -16.23 -4.49 -2.39
CA ASP A 8 -16.81 -4.46 -3.73
C ASP A 8 -15.78 -4.24 -4.86
N GLY A 9 -14.52 -3.98 -4.53
CA GLY A 9 -13.50 -3.68 -5.54
C GLY A 9 -13.25 -2.20 -5.78
N VAL A 10 -13.98 -1.31 -5.13
CA VAL A 10 -13.96 0.13 -5.42
C VAL A 10 -13.07 0.87 -4.43
N MET A 11 -12.35 1.89 -4.90
CA MET A 11 -11.54 2.74 -4.03
C MET A 11 -12.45 3.53 -3.08
N VAL A 12 -12.10 3.54 -1.79
CA VAL A 12 -12.81 4.31 -0.77
C VAL A 12 -12.02 5.59 -0.50
N GLU A 13 -12.46 6.69 -1.10
CA GLU A 13 -11.82 7.99 -0.94
C GLU A 13 -12.04 8.57 0.46
N GLY A 14 -11.01 9.23 1.01
CA GLY A 14 -11.12 9.98 2.26
C GLY A 14 -11.26 9.14 3.54
N ALA A 15 -11.07 7.82 3.46
CA ALA A 15 -11.19 6.91 4.61
C ALA A 15 -9.86 6.30 5.09
N LEU A 16 -8.78 6.44 4.30
CA LEU A 16 -7.42 6.03 4.67
C LEU A 16 -6.58 7.25 5.03
N PHE A 17 -5.98 7.22 6.22
CA PHE A 17 -5.18 8.30 6.78
C PHE A 17 -3.79 7.82 7.18
N GLY A 18 -2.90 8.78 7.42
CA GLY A 18 -1.49 8.55 7.74
C GLY A 18 -0.60 8.54 6.50
N ASN A 19 0.59 7.95 6.60
CA ASN A 19 1.51 7.89 5.48
C ASN A 19 1.16 6.75 4.50
N THR A 20 0.52 7.11 3.38
CA THR A 20 0.16 6.19 2.30
C THR A 20 1.30 5.92 1.32
N THR A 21 2.50 6.46 1.57
CA THR A 21 3.68 6.26 0.72
C THR A 21 4.82 5.65 1.50
N ALA A 22 5.50 4.68 0.91
CA ALA A 22 6.65 4.02 1.52
C ALA A 22 7.74 3.83 0.46
N THR A 23 8.99 4.00 0.88
CA THR A 23 10.15 3.62 0.08
C THR A 23 10.48 2.17 0.35
N GLY A 24 10.69 1.39 -0.71
CA GLY A 24 11.10 -0.01 -0.58
C GLY A 24 12.48 -0.11 0.04
N VAL A 25 12.63 -0.98 1.03
CA VAL A 25 13.91 -1.34 1.64
C VAL A 25 14.29 -2.75 1.22
N GLU A 26 15.56 -3.00 1.00
CA GLU A 26 16.04 -4.36 0.71
C GLU A 26 15.71 -5.26 1.91
N ALA A 27 14.88 -6.27 1.65
CA ALA A 27 14.59 -7.32 2.60
C ALA A 27 15.78 -8.28 2.58
N GLY A 28 16.39 -8.52 3.74
CA GLY A 28 17.49 -9.48 3.88
C GLY A 28 17.05 -10.90 3.54
N GLY A 29 17.04 -11.24 2.25
CA GLY A 29 16.68 -12.53 1.69
C GLY A 29 17.85 -13.17 0.93
N ARG A 30 17.72 -14.46 0.58
CA ARG A 30 18.79 -15.28 -0.01
C ARG A 30 19.36 -14.75 -1.33
N SER A 31 18.65 -13.89 -2.06
CA SER A 31 19.06 -13.32 -3.35
C SER A 31 19.35 -11.82 -3.33
N GLY A 32 19.08 -11.10 -2.22
CA GLY A 32 19.26 -9.64 -2.16
C GLY A 32 18.37 -8.83 -3.12
N THR A 33 17.33 -9.46 -3.70
CA THR A 33 16.43 -8.82 -4.69
C THR A 33 15.07 -8.45 -4.12
N ASP A 34 14.77 -8.89 -2.91
CA ASP A 34 13.45 -8.72 -2.33
C ASP A 34 13.35 -7.33 -1.72
N LEU A 35 12.23 -6.64 -1.99
CA LEU A 35 11.93 -5.34 -1.40
C LEU A 35 10.78 -5.49 -0.42
N SER A 36 10.94 -4.91 0.76
CA SER A 36 9.87 -4.75 1.75
C SER A 36 9.42 -3.30 1.81
N PHE A 37 8.10 -3.11 1.90
CA PHE A 37 7.47 -1.80 2.01
C PHE A 37 6.68 -1.79 3.31
N HIS A 38 7.05 -0.91 4.23
CA HIS A 38 6.41 -0.85 5.56
C HIS A 38 5.55 0.39 5.66
N PHE A 39 4.28 0.19 6.03
CA PHE A 39 3.34 1.24 6.33
C PHE A 39 2.99 1.14 7.81
N THR A 40 3.62 1.99 8.64
CA THR A 40 3.59 1.85 10.11
C THR A 40 2.50 2.69 10.77
N ASP A 41 1.90 3.60 10.04
CA ASP A 41 1.02 4.66 10.55
C ASP A 41 -0.24 4.79 9.69
N LEU A 42 -0.77 3.69 9.15
CA LEU A 42 -2.05 3.71 8.44
C LEU A 42 -3.23 3.61 9.40
N TYR A 43 -4.25 4.42 9.16
CA TYR A 43 -5.50 4.44 9.92
C TYR A 43 -6.69 4.39 8.97
N ILE A 44 -7.68 3.56 9.29
CA ILE A 44 -8.96 3.49 8.59
C ILE A 44 -10.01 4.17 9.47
N ALA A 45 -10.68 5.19 8.94
CA ALA A 45 -11.53 6.06 9.77
C ALA A 45 -12.90 5.48 10.13
N TYR A 46 -13.40 4.52 9.36
CA TYR A 46 -14.76 4.03 9.48
C TYR A 46 -14.79 2.52 9.62
N GLU A 47 -15.79 2.03 10.36
CA GLU A 47 -16.07 0.60 10.42
C GLU A 47 -16.43 0.04 9.04
N GLY A 48 -16.08 -1.22 8.82
CA GLY A 48 -16.34 -1.87 7.55
C GLY A 48 -15.37 -2.98 7.22
N THR A 49 -15.49 -3.46 5.98
CA THR A 49 -14.69 -4.54 5.44
C THR A 49 -13.94 -4.04 4.21
N TYR A 50 -12.62 -4.14 4.28
CA TYR A 50 -11.71 -3.52 3.32
C TYR A 50 -10.57 -4.46 2.94
N TYR A 51 -9.77 -4.03 1.98
CA TYR A 51 -8.39 -4.46 1.80
C TYR A 51 -7.55 -3.25 1.39
N ILE A 52 -6.24 -3.33 1.59
CA ILE A 52 -5.29 -2.30 1.16
C ILE A 52 -4.65 -2.78 -0.13
N ARG A 53 -4.80 -2.00 -1.21
CA ARG A 53 -4.02 -2.18 -2.43
C ARG A 53 -2.76 -1.33 -2.33
N VAL A 54 -1.61 -1.94 -2.63
CA VAL A 54 -0.33 -1.25 -2.72
C VAL A 54 0.11 -1.21 -4.17
N ASP A 55 0.15 -0.01 -4.71
CA ASP A 55 0.66 0.27 -6.05
C ASP A 55 2.18 0.51 -5.95
N VAL A 56 2.97 -0.36 -6.55
CA VAL A 56 4.43 -0.34 -6.52
C VAL A 56 4.94 0.36 -7.79
N TYR A 57 5.67 1.44 -7.61
CA TYR A 57 6.24 2.23 -8.71
C TYR A 57 7.74 2.04 -8.80
N LYS A 58 8.26 1.95 -10.02
CA LYS A 58 9.70 1.90 -10.30
C LYS A 58 10.13 3.21 -10.94
N ALA A 59 11.03 3.92 -10.28
CA ALA A 59 11.64 5.15 -10.77
C ALA A 59 13.00 4.84 -11.44
N PRO A 60 13.15 5.01 -12.76
CA PRO A 60 14.44 4.81 -13.43
C PRO A 60 15.45 5.85 -12.94
N GLY A 61 16.63 5.40 -12.48
CA GLY A 61 17.71 6.29 -12.06
C GLY A 61 17.33 7.27 -10.94
N HIS A 62 16.37 6.92 -10.09
CA HIS A 62 15.80 7.79 -9.04
C HIS A 62 15.02 9.02 -9.55
N ASP A 63 14.65 9.07 -10.84
CA ASP A 63 13.71 10.09 -11.34
C ASP A 63 12.27 9.69 -11.05
N TYR A 64 11.70 10.28 -9.99
CA TYR A 64 10.33 10.02 -9.57
C TYR A 64 9.27 10.55 -10.55
N ASN A 65 9.60 11.52 -11.41
CA ASN A 65 8.67 12.02 -12.42
C ASN A 65 8.49 11.02 -13.58
N ALA A 66 9.50 10.19 -13.80
CA ALA A 66 9.47 9.09 -14.77
C ALA A 66 9.04 7.75 -14.15
N ALA A 67 8.52 7.76 -12.92
CA ALA A 67 8.10 6.55 -12.24
C ALA A 67 6.93 5.88 -12.96
N THR A 68 7.04 4.57 -13.18
CA THR A 68 6.00 3.77 -13.83
C THR A 68 5.46 2.73 -12.86
N LEU A 69 4.16 2.43 -12.97
CA LEU A 69 3.53 1.38 -12.18
C LEU A 69 4.14 0.02 -12.58
N SER A 70 4.66 -0.70 -11.61
CA SER A 70 5.32 -1.98 -11.81
C SER A 70 4.45 -3.15 -11.34
N ALA A 71 3.70 -2.98 -10.27
CA ALA A 71 2.85 -4.01 -9.70
C ALA A 71 1.75 -3.41 -8.82
N GLU A 72 0.67 -4.15 -8.65
CA GLU A 72 -0.38 -3.88 -7.67
C GLU A 72 -0.50 -5.12 -6.78
N VAL A 73 -0.47 -4.91 -5.46
CA VAL A 73 -0.52 -6.01 -4.49
C VAL A 73 -1.62 -5.73 -3.49
N ASN A 74 -2.53 -6.68 -3.32
CA ASN A 74 -3.60 -6.57 -2.34
C ASN A 74 -3.18 -7.22 -1.02
N SER A 75 -3.53 -6.59 0.09
CA SER A 75 -3.49 -7.21 1.40
C SER A 75 -4.56 -8.30 1.52
N ASN A 76 -4.48 -9.08 2.60
CA ASN A 76 -5.64 -9.82 3.07
C ASN A 76 -6.78 -8.86 3.45
N GLN A 77 -7.98 -9.42 3.57
CA GLN A 77 -9.15 -8.70 4.06
C GLN A 77 -8.91 -8.16 5.48
N ILE A 78 -9.35 -6.93 5.71
CA ILE A 78 -9.29 -6.21 6.97
C ILE A 78 -10.72 -5.90 7.39
N VAL A 79 -11.07 -6.27 8.62
CA VAL A 79 -12.36 -5.92 9.23
C VAL A 79 -12.09 -4.89 10.33
N VAL A 80 -12.66 -3.71 10.17
CA VAL A 80 -12.61 -2.61 11.15
C VAL A 80 -13.94 -2.60 11.88
N THR A 81 -13.90 -2.74 13.20
CA THR A 81 -15.07 -2.70 14.08
C THR A 81 -15.02 -1.43 14.94
N GLU A 82 -16.17 -0.99 15.45
CA GLU A 82 -16.18 0.01 16.53
C GLU A 82 -15.32 -0.45 17.71
N GLY A 83 -14.60 0.50 18.31
CA GLY A 83 -13.73 0.31 19.47
C GLY A 83 -14.31 0.92 20.74
#